data_AF-A0A1I4EH31-F1
#
_entry.id   AF-A0A1I4EH31-F1
#
_cell.length_a   1.000
_cell.length_b   1.000
_cell.length_c   1.000
_cell.angle_alpha   90.00
_cell.angle_beta   90.00
_cell.angle_gamma   90.00
#
_symmetry.space_group_name_H-M   'P 1'
#
loop_
_entity.id
_entity.type
_entity.pdbx_description
1 polymer ?
#
loop_
_entity_poly.entity_id
_entity_poly.type
_entity_poly.pdbx_seq_one_letter_code
_entity_poly.pdbx_strand_id
1 'polypeptide(L)'
;MRLLAFFATLIAFAGLILAGLELRSAMTTPLPPTETRAAQSSALQQTRRDEPQPPRQWPAVFGEEIKEEKQPPTLPTPPRAALPPPPPMPPIESLGYTLKGMVRTDAQDGTGDWAIVSHPTGDRLVRVGDSLSDGVEIISITQEGIWVDRAGTRALLGFEEQ
;
A
#
# COMPACT_ATOMS: atom_id res chain seq x y z
N MET A 1 38.42 -27.83 -37.87
CA MET A 1 37.65 -27.98 -36.62
C MET A 1 37.60 -26.70 -35.78
N ARG A 2 38.73 -26.05 -35.44
CA ARG A 2 38.73 -24.84 -34.56
C ARG A 2 38.01 -23.62 -35.15
N LEU A 3 38.06 -23.43 -36.48
CA LEU A 3 37.37 -22.34 -37.17
C LEU A 3 35.84 -22.46 -37.05
N LEU A 4 35.32 -23.68 -37.14
CA LEU A 4 33.89 -23.98 -37.05
C LEU A 4 33.35 -23.73 -35.64
N ALA A 5 34.15 -24.05 -34.62
CA ALA A 5 33.83 -23.71 -33.23
C ALA A 5 33.79 -22.19 -32.99
N PHE A 6 34.71 -21.43 -33.60
CA PHE A 6 34.71 -19.97 -33.52
C PHE A 6 33.45 -19.32 -34.13
N PHE A 7 32.98 -19.84 -35.28
CA PHE A 7 31.72 -19.37 -35.85
C PHE A 7 30.51 -19.76 -35.00
N ALA A 8 30.50 -20.97 -34.44
CA ALA A 8 29.42 -21.43 -33.58
C ALA A 8 29.31 -20.58 -32.29
N THR A 9 30.43 -20.21 -31.66
CA THR A 9 30.41 -19.33 -30.49
C THR A 9 29.96 -17.91 -30.83
N LEU A 10 30.34 -17.38 -32.01
CA LEU A 10 29.87 -16.08 -32.48
C LEU A 10 28.35 -16.06 -32.71
N ILE A 11 27.80 -17.12 -33.31
CA ILE A 11 26.36 -17.29 -33.50
C ILE A 11 25.62 -17.40 -32.16
N ALA A 12 26.17 -18.18 -31.21
CA ALA A 12 25.57 -18.30 -29.88
C ALA A 12 25.55 -16.95 -29.14
N PHE A 13 26.62 -16.17 -29.23
CA PHE A 13 26.67 -14.82 -28.66
C PHE A 13 25.66 -13.87 -29.32
N ALA A 14 25.52 -13.93 -30.65
CA ALA A 14 24.51 -13.14 -31.36
C ALA A 14 23.08 -13.51 -30.90
N GLY A 15 22.80 -14.81 -30.72
CA GLY A 15 21.53 -15.29 -30.20
C GLY A 15 21.24 -14.80 -28.77
N LEU A 16 22.26 -14.79 -27.90
CA LEU A 16 22.14 -14.28 -26.53
C LEU A 16 21.77 -12.78 -26.51
N ILE A 17 22.41 -11.99 -27.38
CA ILE A 17 22.13 -10.56 -27.51
C ILE A 17 20.68 -10.34 -27.99
N LEU A 18 20.24 -11.10 -28.99
CA LEU A 18 18.89 -10.99 -29.54
C LEU A 18 17.81 -11.34 -28.50
N ALA A 19 18.01 -12.44 -27.77
CA ALA A 19 17.10 -12.85 -26.69
C ALA A 19 17.04 -11.82 -25.56
N GLY A 20 18.17 -11.18 -25.24
CA GLY A 20 18.22 -10.08 -24.27
C GLY A 20 17.41 -8.86 -24.71
N LEU A 21 17.43 -8.52 -26.00
CA LEU A 21 16.62 -7.43 -26.56
C LEU A 21 15.12 -7.74 -26.51
N GLU A 22 14.72 -8.97 -26.85
CA GLU A 22 13.33 -9.45 -26.75
C GLU A 22 12.83 -9.46 -25.30
N LEU A 23 13.66 -9.89 -24.35
CA LEU A 23 13.30 -9.85 -22.94
C LEU A 23 13.11 -8.41 -22.46
N ARG A 24 14.01 -7.51 -22.86
CA ARG A 24 13.93 -6.10 -22.51
C ARG A 24 12.67 -5.46 -23.08
N SER A 25 12.33 -5.75 -24.34
CA SER A 25 11.12 -5.21 -24.97
C SER A 25 9.86 -5.69 -24.22
N ALA A 26 9.80 -6.97 -23.85
CA ALA A 26 8.70 -7.52 -23.07
C ALA A 26 8.54 -6.85 -21.71
N MET A 27 9.64 -6.57 -21.00
CA MET A 27 9.61 -5.88 -19.70
C MET A 27 9.20 -4.41 -19.82
N THR A 28 9.54 -3.74 -20.92
CA THR A 28 9.20 -2.32 -21.14
C THR A 28 7.86 -2.09 -21.83
N THR A 29 7.21 -3.15 -22.31
CA THR A 29 5.91 -3.02 -22.98
C THR A 29 4.87 -2.67 -21.92
N PRO A 30 4.25 -1.47 -21.96
CA PRO A 30 3.23 -1.10 -21.00
C PRO A 30 2.04 -2.06 -21.15
N LEU A 31 1.46 -2.49 -20.02
CA LEU A 31 0.26 -3.31 -20.05
C LEU A 31 -0.85 -2.53 -20.78
N PRO A 32 -1.64 -3.19 -21.64
CA PRO A 32 -2.75 -2.53 -22.31
C PRO A 32 -3.70 -1.96 -21.24
N PRO A 33 -4.26 -0.76 -21.48
CA PRO A 33 -5.15 -0.13 -20.52
C PRO A 33 -6.29 -1.08 -20.16
N THR A 34 -6.66 -1.08 -18.88
CA THR A 34 -7.67 -1.98 -18.30
C THR A 34 -8.98 -1.97 -19.09
N GLU A 35 -9.31 -0.86 -19.76
CA GLU A 35 -10.46 -0.73 -20.66
C GLU A 35 -10.46 -1.75 -21.81
N THR A 36 -9.32 -1.99 -22.44
CA THR A 36 -9.20 -2.95 -23.55
C THR A 36 -9.33 -4.40 -23.06
N ARG A 37 -8.85 -4.69 -21.84
CA ARG A 37 -9.00 -6.01 -21.20
C ARG A 37 -10.43 -6.27 -20.74
N ALA A 38 -11.10 -5.24 -20.23
CA ALA A 38 -12.51 -5.30 -19.85
C ALA A 38 -13.43 -5.43 -21.07
N ALA A 39 -13.13 -4.77 -22.19
CA ALA A 39 -13.89 -4.87 -23.43
C ALA A 39 -13.84 -6.29 -24.04
N GLN A 40 -12.67 -6.93 -24.06
CA GLN A 40 -12.53 -8.31 -24.52
C GLN A 40 -13.27 -9.31 -23.60
N SER A 41 -13.31 -9.05 -22.30
CA SER A 41 -14.05 -9.88 -21.32
C SER A 41 -15.57 -9.65 -21.41
N SER A 42 -15.99 -8.41 -21.69
CA SER A 42 -17.41 -8.01 -21.79
C SER A 42 -18.06 -8.49 -23.08
N ALA A 43 -17.32 -8.57 -24.18
CA ALA A 43 -17.83 -9.10 -25.45
C ALA A 43 -18.30 -10.56 -25.34
N LEU A 44 -17.73 -11.35 -24.41
CA LEU A 44 -18.18 -12.71 -24.12
C LEU A 44 -19.34 -12.79 -23.11
N GLN A 45 -19.63 -11.71 -22.38
CA GLN A 45 -20.70 -11.65 -21.36
C GLN A 45 -21.95 -10.90 -21.83
N GLN A 46 -21.96 -10.36 -23.04
CA GLN A 46 -23.03 -9.51 -23.55
C GLN A 46 -24.27 -10.25 -24.09
N THR A 47 -24.35 -11.57 -23.90
CA THR A 47 -25.61 -12.31 -24.06
C THR A 47 -26.27 -12.50 -22.69
N ARG A 48 -27.42 -11.85 -22.50
CA ARG A 48 -28.35 -11.92 -21.36
C ARG A 48 -28.13 -10.88 -20.25
N ARG A 49 -28.56 -9.65 -20.50
CA ARG A 49 -28.97 -8.72 -19.43
C ARG A 49 -30.13 -7.82 -19.92
N ASP A 50 -31.28 -8.43 -20.20
CA ASP A 50 -32.50 -7.73 -20.61
C ASP A 50 -33.67 -7.88 -19.64
N GLU A 51 -33.44 -8.36 -18.41
CA GLU A 51 -34.50 -8.41 -17.41
C GLU A 51 -34.13 -7.51 -16.22
N PRO A 52 -34.91 -6.46 -15.91
CA PRO A 52 -34.76 -5.68 -14.70
C PRO A 52 -35.04 -6.60 -13.52
N GLN A 53 -33.98 -6.99 -12.82
CA GLN A 53 -34.10 -7.84 -11.66
C GLN A 53 -34.83 -7.05 -10.57
N PRO A 54 -35.96 -7.54 -10.02
CA PRO A 54 -36.69 -6.82 -8.99
C PRO A 54 -35.77 -6.61 -7.77
N PRO A 55 -35.90 -5.45 -7.07
CA PRO A 55 -35.05 -5.15 -5.92
C PRO A 55 -35.19 -6.26 -4.88
N ARG A 56 -34.06 -6.87 -4.54
CA ARG A 56 -34.00 -7.96 -3.57
C ARG A 56 -34.37 -7.40 -2.18
N GLN A 57 -35.56 -7.74 -1.68
CA GLN A 57 -36.03 -7.32 -0.36
C GLN A 57 -35.39 -8.21 0.71
N TRP A 58 -34.52 -7.63 1.52
CA TRP A 58 -33.88 -8.32 2.63
C TRP A 58 -34.83 -8.34 3.84
N PRO A 59 -34.98 -9.47 4.55
CA PRO A 59 -35.71 -9.48 5.81
C PRO A 59 -34.96 -8.63 6.84
N ALA A 60 -35.68 -7.84 7.63
CA ALA A 60 -35.10 -7.03 8.70
C ALA A 60 -34.59 -7.95 9.82
N VAL A 61 -33.28 -8.21 9.84
CA VAL A 61 -32.64 -9.05 10.88
C VAL A 61 -32.39 -8.25 12.18
N PHE A 62 -32.67 -6.95 12.17
CA PHE A 62 -32.55 -6.07 13.32
C PHE A 62 -33.91 -5.40 13.57
N GLY A 63 -34.33 -5.37 14.84
CA GLY A 63 -35.63 -4.85 15.25
C GLY A 63 -35.86 -3.39 14.86
N GLU A 64 -37.13 -3.05 14.66
CA GLU A 64 -37.72 -1.71 14.75
C GLU A 64 -37.06 -0.89 15.87
N GLU A 65 -36.88 0.43 15.85
CA GLU A 65 -37.30 1.56 15.01
C GLU A 65 -36.56 2.76 15.64
N ILE A 66 -35.98 3.70 14.88
CA ILE A 66 -35.96 5.11 15.31
C ILE A 66 -36.22 6.00 14.09
N LYS A 67 -37.50 6.37 13.99
CA LYS A 67 -38.01 7.53 13.27
C LYS A 67 -37.17 8.76 13.66
N GLU A 68 -36.52 9.38 12.69
CA GLU A 68 -35.73 10.60 12.88
C GLU A 68 -36.69 11.74 13.28
N GLU A 69 -36.83 11.96 14.59
CA GLU A 69 -37.62 13.06 15.14
C GLU A 69 -36.83 14.36 14.98
N LYS A 70 -37.44 15.35 14.33
CA LYS A 70 -36.88 16.66 14.05
C LYS A 70 -36.23 17.27 15.30
N GLN A 71 -34.94 17.56 15.18
CA GLN A 71 -34.14 18.20 16.21
C GLN A 71 -34.70 19.59 16.58
N PRO A 72 -35.01 19.87 17.86
CA PRO A 72 -35.33 21.22 18.34
C PRO A 72 -34.07 22.11 18.34
N PRO A 73 -34.22 23.45 18.29
CA PRO A 73 -33.10 24.37 18.15
C PRO A 73 -32.12 24.28 19.33
N THR A 74 -30.83 24.23 18.98
CA THR A 74 -29.68 24.11 19.88
C THR A 74 -29.66 25.19 20.97
N LEU A 75 -29.71 24.77 22.23
CA LEU A 75 -29.34 25.62 23.37
C LEU A 75 -27.81 25.82 23.40
N PRO A 76 -27.31 27.01 23.82
CA PRO A 76 -25.88 27.27 23.89
C PRO A 76 -25.18 26.36 24.92
N THR A 77 -24.22 25.57 24.43
CA THR A 77 -23.36 24.68 25.23
C THR A 77 -22.46 25.49 26.17
N PRO A 78 -22.38 25.17 27.47
CA PRO A 78 -21.40 25.78 28.36
C PRO A 78 -19.97 25.37 27.97
N PRO A 79 -18.94 26.19 28.24
CA PRO A 79 -17.57 25.90 27.82
C PRO A 79 -17.06 24.60 28.44
N ARG A 80 -16.66 23.66 27.59
CA ARG A 80 -15.95 22.44 28.00
C ARG A 80 -14.64 22.85 28.64
N ALA A 81 -14.49 22.63 29.94
CA ALA A 81 -13.20 22.77 30.61
C ALA A 81 -12.17 21.87 29.92
N ALA A 82 -11.01 22.43 29.59
CA ALA A 82 -9.93 21.70 28.95
C ALA A 82 -9.44 20.58 29.88
N LEU A 83 -9.54 19.33 29.43
CA LEU A 83 -8.80 18.24 30.04
C LEU A 83 -7.30 18.54 29.86
N PRO A 84 -6.46 18.27 30.88
CA PRO A 84 -5.02 18.39 30.72
C PRO A 84 -4.56 17.48 29.56
N PRO A 85 -3.58 17.93 28.76
CA PRO A 85 -3.06 17.12 27.66
C PRO A 85 -2.53 15.78 28.22
N PRO A 86 -2.77 14.65 27.53
CA PRO A 86 -2.20 13.38 27.92
C PRO A 86 -0.67 13.51 27.97
N PRO A 87 0.01 12.76 28.87
CA PRO A 87 1.45 12.79 28.94
C PRO A 87 2.05 12.42 27.58
N PRO A 88 3.15 13.07 27.17
CA PRO A 88 3.82 12.76 25.91
C PRO A 88 4.20 11.28 25.91
N MET A 89 3.79 10.57 24.86
CA MET A 89 4.16 9.17 24.69
C MET A 89 5.68 9.05 24.56
N PRO A 90 6.28 7.98 25.10
CA PRO A 90 7.71 7.76 24.97
C PRO A 90 8.09 7.64 23.49
N PRO A 91 9.31 8.06 23.11
CA PRO A 91 9.82 7.93 21.75
C PRO A 91 9.69 6.49 21.26
N ILE A 92 9.37 6.31 19.97
CA ILE A 92 9.26 4.97 19.38
C ILE A 92 10.57 4.19 19.43
N GLU A 93 11.71 4.88 19.47
CA GLU A 93 13.03 4.32 19.71
C GLU A 93 13.10 3.54 21.04
N SER A 94 12.32 3.94 22.05
CA SER A 94 12.24 3.24 23.35
C SER A 94 11.53 1.88 23.26
N LEU A 95 10.88 1.56 22.14
CA LEU A 95 10.30 0.24 21.86
C LEU A 95 11.32 -0.73 21.24
N GLY A 96 12.57 -0.30 21.08
CA GLY A 96 13.65 -1.12 20.51
C GLY A 96 13.58 -1.24 18.99
N TYR A 97 12.76 -0.42 18.33
CA TYR A 97 12.74 -0.32 16.87
C TYR A 97 13.77 0.72 16.43
N THR A 98 14.62 0.33 15.48
CA THR A 98 15.63 1.21 14.90
C THR A 98 15.56 1.16 13.38
N LEU A 99 15.54 2.32 12.72
CA LEU A 99 15.54 2.37 11.26
C LEU A 99 16.96 2.12 10.71
N LYS A 100 17.15 0.98 10.03
CA LYS A 100 18.43 0.62 9.40
C LYS A 100 18.59 1.20 8.00
N GLY A 101 17.51 1.34 7.27
CA GLY A 101 17.56 1.75 5.87
C GLY A 101 16.17 1.95 5.28
N MET A 102 16.11 2.73 4.22
CA MET A 102 14.90 2.92 3.42
C MET A 102 15.24 2.87 1.95
N VAL A 103 14.31 2.36 1.16
CA VAL A 103 14.37 2.39 -0.29
C VAL A 103 13.12 3.11 -0.77
N ARG A 104 13.35 4.16 -1.55
CA ARG A 104 12.30 4.94 -2.17
C ARG A 104 12.34 4.70 -3.66
N THR A 105 11.17 4.44 -4.21
CA THR A 105 10.96 4.46 -5.65
C THR A 105 10.32 5.79 -6.00
N ASP A 106 10.71 6.36 -7.13
CA ASP A 106 10.09 7.56 -7.71
C ASP A 106 8.65 7.33 -8.21
N ALA A 107 8.04 6.21 -7.84
CA ALA A 107 6.65 5.89 -8.13
C ALA A 107 5.72 6.90 -7.43
N GLN A 108 4.90 7.57 -8.24
CA GLN A 108 3.96 8.62 -7.82
C GLN A 108 2.99 8.18 -6.71
N ASP A 109 2.76 6.87 -6.59
CA ASP A 109 1.81 6.27 -5.66
C ASP A 109 2.47 5.74 -4.38
N GLY A 110 3.79 5.92 -4.20
CA GLY A 110 4.54 5.47 -3.02
C GLY A 110 4.53 3.95 -2.79
N THR A 111 3.99 3.17 -3.73
CA THR A 111 3.77 1.72 -3.61
C THR A 111 5.07 0.91 -3.58
N GLY A 112 6.18 1.51 -4.04
CA GLY A 112 7.51 0.93 -4.00
C GLY A 112 8.41 1.53 -2.91
N ASP A 113 7.86 2.26 -1.94
CA ASP A 113 8.65 2.73 -0.80
C ASP A 113 8.63 1.68 0.31
N TRP A 114 9.81 1.24 0.74
CA TRP A 114 9.97 0.25 1.81
C TRP A 114 11.08 0.66 2.76
N ALA A 115 10.95 0.25 4.01
CA ALA A 115 11.94 0.50 5.03
C ALA A 115 12.32 -0.78 5.77
N ILE A 116 13.55 -0.81 6.26
CA ILE A 116 14.10 -1.91 7.05
C ILE A 116 14.20 -1.43 8.49
N VAL A 117 13.40 -2.04 9.36
CA VAL A 117 13.37 -1.76 10.79
C VAL A 117 14.00 -2.92 11.53
N SER A 118 14.99 -2.62 12.36
CA SER A 118 15.62 -3.56 13.28
C SER A 118 14.83 -3.61 14.58
N HIS A 119 14.60 -4.81 15.11
CA HIS A 119 14.00 -5.06 16.42
C HIS A 119 14.82 -6.15 17.13
N PRO A 120 14.83 -6.27 18.47
CA PRO A 120 15.50 -7.36 19.17
C PRO A 120 15.11 -8.78 18.71
N THR A 121 13.92 -8.93 18.11
CA THR A 121 13.43 -10.20 17.54
C THR A 121 13.96 -10.47 16.12
N GLY A 122 14.55 -9.46 15.46
CA GLY A 122 15.09 -9.55 14.11
C GLY A 122 14.81 -8.30 13.26
N ASP A 123 15.37 -8.29 12.06
CA ASP A 123 15.15 -7.25 11.07
C ASP A 123 13.87 -7.54 10.27
N ARG A 124 13.05 -6.51 10.04
CA ARG A 124 11.81 -6.61 9.28
C ARG A 124 11.75 -5.54 8.19
N LEU A 125 11.25 -5.95 7.03
CA LEU A 125 10.95 -5.06 5.90
C LEU A 125 9.48 -4.64 5.99
N VAL A 126 9.22 -3.34 5.90
CA VAL A 126 7.90 -2.76 6.14
C VAL A 126 7.55 -1.72 5.08
N ARG A 127 6.26 -1.54 4.82
CA ARG A 127 5.70 -0.60 3.84
C ARG A 127 4.69 0.35 4.49
N VAL A 128 4.29 1.38 3.74
CA VAL A 128 3.16 2.24 4.13
C VAL A 128 1.89 1.40 4.25
N GLY A 129 1.19 1.54 5.36
CA GLY A 129 0.02 0.73 5.74
C GLY A 129 0.33 -0.58 6.47
N ASP A 130 1.60 -0.95 6.62
CA ASP A 130 1.95 -2.12 7.43
C ASP A 130 1.91 -1.79 8.92
N SER A 131 1.48 -2.76 9.73
CA SER A 131 1.56 -2.67 11.18
C SER A 131 2.90 -3.21 11.69
N LEU A 132 3.60 -2.39 12.48
CA LEU A 132 4.90 -2.70 13.06
C LEU A 132 4.75 -3.60 14.30
N SER A 133 3.73 -3.32 15.11
CA SER A 133 3.28 -4.05 16.30
C SER A 133 1.81 -3.71 16.60
N ASP A 134 1.18 -4.43 17.53
CA ASP A 134 -0.22 -4.21 17.89
C ASP A 134 -0.48 -2.74 18.25
N GLY A 135 -1.22 -2.04 17.39
CA GLY A 135 -1.58 -0.63 17.56
C GLY A 135 -0.53 0.39 17.08
N VAL A 136 0.48 -0.04 16.31
CA VAL A 136 1.45 0.83 15.61
C VAL A 136 1.36 0.57 14.11
N GLU A 137 0.91 1.56 13.34
CA GLU A 137 0.73 1.49 11.88
C GLU A 137 1.66 2.49 11.18
N ILE A 138 2.22 2.12 10.04
CA ILE A 138 3.09 3.01 9.26
C ILE A 138 2.23 3.89 8.36
N ILE A 139 2.27 5.20 8.59
CA ILE A 139 1.46 6.18 7.84
C ILE A 139 2.21 6.80 6.67
N SER A 140 3.53 6.95 6.75
CA SER A 140 4.34 7.41 5.62
C SER A 140 5.82 7.07 5.81
N ILE A 141 6.53 6.96 4.69
CA ILE A 141 7.97 6.81 4.65
C ILE A 141 8.52 8.09 3.99
N THR A 142 9.25 8.90 4.74
CA THR A 142 9.84 10.15 4.26
C THR A 142 11.36 10.07 4.29
N GLN A 143 12.04 11.12 3.81
CA GLN A 143 13.50 11.19 3.85
C GLN A 143 14.06 11.30 5.28
N GLU A 144 13.25 11.77 6.22
CA GLU A 144 13.61 11.92 7.62
C GLU A 144 13.51 10.59 8.39
N GLY A 145 12.69 9.66 7.90
CA GLY A 145 12.45 8.37 8.54
C GLY A 145 11.06 7.83 8.28
N ILE A 146 10.60 6.93 9.15
CA ILE A 146 9.27 6.35 9.07
C ILE A 146 8.33 7.09 10.01
N TRP A 147 7.23 7.62 9.50
CA TRP A 147 6.14 8.08 10.33
C TRP A 147 5.21 6.92 10.66
N VAL A 148 4.92 6.74 11.94
CA VAL A 148 3.94 5.79 12.42
C VAL A 148 2.79 6.50 13.13
N ASP A 149 1.61 5.94 13.04
CA ASP A 149 0.51 6.23 13.96
C ASP A 149 0.50 5.21 15.10
N ARG A 150 0.48 5.72 16.32
CA ARG A 150 0.33 4.91 17.52
C ARG A 150 -0.84 5.47 18.32
N ALA A 151 -1.94 4.72 18.35
CA ALA A 151 -3.17 5.11 19.04
C ALA A 151 -3.64 6.54 18.70
N GLY A 152 -3.54 6.95 17.43
CA GLY A 152 -3.91 8.29 16.95
C GLY A 152 -2.85 9.38 17.18
N THR A 153 -1.66 9.03 17.64
CA THR A 153 -0.52 9.95 17.78
C THR A 153 0.56 9.62 16.75
N ARG A 154 0.91 10.61 15.93
CA ARG A 154 2.00 10.48 14.95
C ARG A 154 3.36 10.55 15.64
N ALA A 155 4.18 9.53 15.43
CA ALA A 155 5.57 9.48 15.89
C ALA A 155 6.51 9.23 14.71
N LEU A 156 7.64 9.94 14.69
CA LEU A 156 8.71 9.72 13.71
C LEU A 156 9.71 8.72 14.29
N LEU A 157 10.00 7.68 13.53
CA LEU A 157 11.12 6.79 13.74
C LEU A 157 12.26 7.22 12.80
N GLY A 158 13.23 7.93 13.36
CA GLY A 158 14.44 8.37 12.66
C GLY A 158 15.47 7.26 12.53
N PHE A 159 16.54 7.57 11.79
CA PHE A 159 17.75 6.74 11.75
C PHE A 159 18.47 6.79 13.10
N GLU A 160 19.17 5.71 13.45
CA GLU A 160 20.09 5.71 14.58
C GLU A 160 21.20 6.73 14.31
N GLU A 161 21.35 7.75 15.16
CA GLU A 161 22.53 8.60 15.16
C GLU A 161 23.74 7.75 15.59
N GLN A 162 24.68 7.54 14.66
CA GLN A 162 25.96 6.90 14.92
C GLN A 162 26.96 7.86 15.56
#